data_AF-A0A917AJB3-F1
#
_entry.id   AF-A0A917AJB3-F1
#
_cell.length_a   1.000
_cell.length_b   1.000
_cell.length_c   1.000
_cell.angle_alpha   90.00
_cell.angle_beta   90.00
_cell.angle_gamma   90.00
#
_symmetry.space_group_name_H-M   'P 1'
#
loop_
_entity.id
_entity.type
_entity.pdbx_description
1 polymer ?
#
loop_
_entity_poly.entity_id
_entity_poly.type
_entity_poly.pdbx_seq_one_letter_code
_entity_poly.pdbx_strand_id
1 'polypeptide(L)'
;MITRRKFLKTAAASTAATPLAENAGATPDERSADRSRRPLRAEPRRRIIFAKSAPNGALRLYSDGSPDPRPLIRTEALEREFGKGIEQSLRQPDHWRMIDEGWFKGDELFELNDLGSWSYAVWKANYHPECEAHDLLFEFFRSGMFPGGGINKEFDLAFSEHPCTPRFATVTLLNENRLTKLATRVAALTEWVSIARDAWGSDG
;
A
#
# COMPACT_ATOMS: atom_id res chain seq x y z
N MET A 1 -2.35 10.54 15.93
CA MET A 1 -2.34 9.40 14.98
C MET A 1 -3.09 9.80 13.71
N ILE A 2 -2.37 10.03 12.61
CA ILE A 2 -2.95 10.37 11.29
C ILE A 2 -3.41 9.06 10.67
N THR A 3 -4.71 8.87 10.50
CA THR A 3 -5.26 7.69 9.83
C THR A 3 -4.93 7.74 8.33
N ARG A 4 -4.97 6.61 7.64
CA ARG A 4 -4.81 6.49 6.17
C ARG A 4 -5.62 7.53 5.37
N ARG A 5 -6.76 7.96 5.92
CA ARG A 5 -7.65 9.00 5.38
C ARG A 5 -7.16 10.44 5.57
N LYS A 6 -6.31 10.71 6.56
CA LYS A 6 -5.66 12.02 6.76
C LYS A 6 -4.40 12.17 5.90
N PHE A 7 -3.72 11.09 5.50
CA PHE A 7 -2.56 11.17 4.61
C PHE A 7 -2.91 11.77 3.24
N LEU A 8 -4.05 11.36 2.65
CA LEU A 8 -4.56 11.95 1.40
C LEU A 8 -4.93 13.44 1.55
N LYS A 9 -5.21 13.92 2.78
CA LYS A 9 -5.53 15.33 3.01
C LYS A 9 -4.28 16.22 3.09
N THR A 10 -3.16 15.71 3.60
CA THR A 10 -1.98 16.55 3.86
C THR A 10 -1.09 16.69 2.63
N ALA A 11 -1.02 15.67 1.76
CA ALA A 11 -0.35 15.79 0.46
C ALA A 11 -1.02 16.80 -0.48
N ALA A 12 -2.30 17.14 -0.23
CA ALA A 12 -3.08 18.11 -1.01
C ALA A 12 -3.04 19.55 -0.46
N ALA A 13 -2.38 19.81 0.68
CA ALA A 13 -2.43 21.12 1.36
C ALA A 13 -1.15 21.96 1.20
N SER A 14 -0.16 21.49 0.44
CA SER A 14 1.14 22.14 0.28
C SER A 14 1.30 22.87 -1.06
N THR A 15 0.31 23.66 -1.47
CA THR A 15 0.48 24.86 -2.32
C THR A 15 -0.73 25.79 -2.16
N ALA A 16 -0.54 26.78 -1.27
CA ALA A 16 -1.07 28.14 -1.25
C ALA A 16 -2.54 28.48 -1.62
N ALA A 17 -3.24 29.04 -0.62
CA ALA A 17 -4.05 30.26 -0.60
C ALA A 17 -4.83 30.73 -1.87
N THR A 18 -6.15 30.88 -1.69
CA THR A 18 -7.09 31.62 -2.56
C THR A 18 -6.89 33.15 -2.44
N PRO A 19 -7.28 33.96 -3.44
CA PRO A 19 -8.65 34.50 -3.43
C PRO A 19 -9.37 34.57 -4.80
N LEU A 20 -10.70 34.76 -4.71
CA LEU A 20 -11.69 35.05 -5.78
C LEU A 20 -11.20 36.01 -6.88
N ALA A 21 -11.61 35.76 -8.13
CA ALA A 21 -12.31 36.72 -9.00
C ALA A 21 -12.65 36.11 -10.37
N GLU A 22 -13.80 36.54 -10.89
CA GLU A 22 -14.34 36.30 -12.24
C GLU A 22 -13.33 36.63 -13.36
N ASN A 23 -13.31 35.83 -14.44
CA ASN A 23 -13.57 36.37 -15.78
C ASN A 23 -13.61 35.29 -16.88
N ALA A 24 -14.38 35.67 -17.89
CA ALA A 24 -14.89 34.91 -19.01
C ALA A 24 -13.87 34.51 -20.07
N GLY A 25 -14.32 33.62 -20.97
CA GLY A 25 -13.90 33.60 -22.37
C GLY A 25 -12.69 32.72 -22.67
N ALA A 26 -12.94 31.42 -22.89
CA ALA A 26 -12.06 30.60 -23.69
C ALA A 26 -12.90 29.53 -24.42
N THR A 27 -13.21 29.76 -25.69
CA THR A 27 -13.26 28.65 -26.66
C THR A 27 -11.86 28.06 -26.71
N PRO A 28 -11.65 26.73 -26.59
CA PRO A 28 -11.47 25.95 -27.83
C PRO A 28 -11.64 24.42 -27.73
N ASP A 29 -11.51 23.81 -28.90
CA ASP A 29 -10.97 22.48 -29.22
C ASP A 29 -11.90 21.27 -29.34
N GLU A 30 -12.08 20.92 -30.62
CA GLU A 30 -12.42 19.65 -31.24
C GLU A 30 -11.41 18.52 -30.89
N ARG A 31 -11.11 18.32 -29.60
CA ARG A 31 -10.63 17.03 -29.04
C ARG A 31 -11.74 16.34 -28.26
N SER A 32 -12.98 16.60 -28.63
CA SER A 32 -14.16 15.96 -28.05
C SER A 32 -14.47 14.66 -28.80
N ALA A 33 -13.58 13.68 -28.67
CA ALA A 33 -13.82 12.31 -29.16
C ALA A 33 -13.14 11.26 -28.26
N ASP A 34 -13.30 11.37 -26.92
CA ASP A 34 -13.52 10.25 -25.98
C ASP A 34 -13.65 10.76 -24.53
N ARG A 35 -14.59 11.66 -24.25
CA ARG A 35 -14.84 12.14 -22.87
C ARG A 35 -15.61 11.12 -22.00
N SER A 36 -15.50 9.83 -22.30
CA SER A 36 -16.27 8.76 -21.67
C SER A 36 -15.42 7.71 -20.94
N ARG A 37 -14.10 7.79 -21.03
CA ARG A 37 -13.22 6.81 -20.40
C ARG A 37 -13.22 7.01 -18.89
N ARG A 38 -13.77 6.05 -18.16
CA ARG A 38 -13.63 5.97 -16.70
C ARG A 38 -12.23 5.43 -16.36
N PRO A 39 -11.61 5.87 -15.25
CA PRO A 39 -10.32 5.32 -14.85
C PRO A 39 -10.43 3.82 -14.58
N LEU A 40 -9.42 3.06 -14.99
CA LEU A 40 -9.37 1.64 -14.65
C LEU A 40 -9.17 1.48 -13.15
N ARG A 41 -9.98 0.59 -12.58
CA ARG A 41 -9.85 0.17 -11.18
C ARG A 41 -9.10 -1.12 -11.13
N ALA A 42 -8.15 -1.26 -10.22
CA ALA A 42 -7.50 -2.54 -9.99
C ALA A 42 -8.55 -3.59 -9.59
N GLU A 43 -8.42 -4.79 -10.14
CA GLU A 43 -9.22 -5.91 -9.68
C GLU A 43 -8.82 -6.27 -8.24
N PRO A 44 -9.79 -6.69 -7.40
CA PRO A 44 -9.48 -7.26 -6.10
C PRO A 44 -8.48 -8.40 -6.27
N ARG A 45 -7.28 -8.26 -5.70
CA ARG A 45 -6.23 -9.28 -5.76
C ARG A 45 -6.09 -9.94 -4.39
N ARG A 46 -6.05 -11.27 -4.40
CA ARG A 46 -5.66 -12.07 -3.24
C ARG A 46 -4.22 -11.76 -2.86
N ARG A 47 -3.97 -11.48 -1.59
CA ARG A 47 -2.62 -11.29 -1.04
C ARG A 47 -2.04 -12.62 -0.59
N ILE A 48 -0.75 -12.79 -0.84
CA ILE A 48 0.02 -13.92 -0.31
C ILE A 48 0.99 -13.36 0.71
N ILE A 49 0.97 -13.91 1.92
CA ILE A 49 1.97 -13.62 2.94
C ILE A 49 2.97 -14.77 2.92
N PHE A 50 4.21 -14.44 2.61
CA PHE A 50 5.33 -15.35 2.64
C PHE A 50 5.98 -15.36 4.02
N ALA A 51 6.65 -16.47 4.32
CA ALA A 51 7.43 -16.66 5.53
C ALA A 51 8.88 -16.98 5.17
N LYS A 52 9.80 -16.14 5.61
CA LYS A 52 11.26 -16.35 5.50
C LYS A 52 11.84 -16.65 6.88
N SER A 53 12.90 -17.46 6.91
CA SER A 53 13.60 -17.80 8.14
C SER A 53 14.14 -16.55 8.85
N ALA A 54 14.01 -16.54 10.17
CA ALA A 54 14.61 -15.58 11.08
C ALA A 54 15.43 -16.34 12.14
N PRO A 55 16.30 -15.67 12.92
CA PRO A 55 17.06 -16.34 13.97
C PRO A 55 16.17 -17.13 14.95
N ASN A 56 16.72 -18.20 15.52
CA ASN A 56 16.09 -19.03 16.57
C ASN A 56 14.84 -19.83 16.13
N GLY A 57 14.73 -20.23 14.86
CA GLY A 57 13.60 -21.02 14.36
C GLY A 57 12.29 -20.24 14.22
N ALA A 58 12.37 -18.90 14.30
CA ALA A 58 11.26 -18.00 14.02
C ALA A 58 11.15 -17.75 12.50
N LEU A 59 9.98 -17.31 12.06
CA LEU A 59 9.75 -16.89 10.67
C LEU A 59 9.31 -15.42 10.61
N ARG A 60 9.98 -14.62 9.78
CA ARG A 60 9.55 -13.26 9.46
C ARG A 60 8.52 -13.32 8.33
N LEU A 61 7.38 -12.68 8.53
CA LEU A 61 6.31 -12.65 7.54
C LEU A 61 6.34 -11.33 6.74
N TYR A 62 6.05 -11.42 5.45
CA TYR A 62 6.00 -10.30 4.50
C TYR A 62 5.01 -10.62 3.37
N SER A 63 4.40 -9.61 2.75
CA SER A 63 3.43 -9.81 1.68
C SER A 63 4.09 -10.05 0.31
N ASP A 64 3.27 -10.37 -0.69
CA ASP A 64 3.60 -10.37 -2.11
C ASP A 64 3.66 -8.96 -2.74
N GLY A 65 3.71 -7.92 -1.89
CA GLY A 65 3.94 -6.55 -2.30
C GLY A 65 5.35 -6.34 -2.88
N SER A 66 5.51 -5.28 -3.68
CA SER A 66 6.81 -4.91 -4.22
C SER A 66 7.74 -4.44 -3.09
N PRO A 67 9.01 -4.91 -3.04
CA PRO A 67 9.99 -4.42 -2.06
C PRO A 67 10.44 -2.99 -2.34
N ASP A 68 10.15 -2.49 -3.55
CA ASP A 68 10.47 -1.14 -4.01
C ASP A 68 9.19 -0.40 -4.43
N PRO A 69 9.16 0.92 -4.28
CA PRO A 69 8.00 1.69 -4.70
C PRO A 69 7.89 1.69 -6.22
N ARG A 70 6.65 1.55 -6.72
CA ARG A 70 6.34 1.68 -8.14
C ARG A 70 5.88 3.11 -8.45
N PRO A 71 6.13 3.62 -9.67
CA PRO A 71 5.65 4.94 -10.08
C PRO A 71 4.13 5.10 -9.94
N LEU A 72 3.69 6.33 -9.71
CA LEU A 72 2.28 6.71 -9.67
C LEU A 72 2.00 7.77 -10.74
N ILE A 73 0.80 7.77 -11.30
CA ILE A 73 0.37 8.81 -12.23
C ILE A 73 0.24 10.15 -11.51
N ARG A 74 0.77 11.22 -12.11
CA ARG A 74 0.67 12.59 -11.63
C ARG A 74 -0.78 13.07 -11.60
N THR A 75 -1.11 13.87 -10.59
CA THR A 75 -2.46 14.45 -10.44
C THR A 75 -2.84 15.25 -11.68
N GLU A 76 -1.94 16.04 -12.24
CA GLU A 76 -2.23 16.88 -13.42
C GLU A 76 -2.56 16.04 -14.65
N ALA A 77 -1.93 14.87 -14.80
CA ALA A 77 -2.24 13.94 -15.89
C ALA A 77 -3.61 13.27 -15.67
N LEU A 78 -3.91 12.87 -14.44
CA LEU A 78 -5.22 12.31 -14.07
C LEU A 78 -6.37 13.30 -14.26
N GLU A 79 -6.19 14.54 -13.82
CA GLU A 79 -7.23 15.57 -13.93
C GLU A 79 -7.48 15.98 -15.38
N ARG A 80 -6.43 16.00 -16.20
CA ARG A 80 -6.56 16.24 -17.64
C ARG A 80 -7.39 15.16 -18.33
N GLU A 81 -7.22 13.90 -17.93
CA GLU A 81 -7.89 12.75 -18.56
C GLU A 81 -9.31 12.52 -18.02
N PHE A 82 -9.50 12.56 -16.70
CA PHE A 82 -10.74 12.14 -16.03
C PHE A 82 -11.50 13.28 -15.32
N GLY A 83 -10.93 14.48 -15.31
CA GLY A 83 -11.49 15.64 -14.60
C GLY A 83 -10.96 15.80 -13.16
N LYS A 84 -11.19 16.99 -12.61
CA LYS A 84 -10.67 17.40 -11.30
C LYS A 84 -11.18 16.52 -10.16
N GLY A 85 -10.30 16.24 -9.18
CA GLY A 85 -10.65 15.50 -7.97
C GLY A 85 -10.69 13.97 -8.13
N ILE A 86 -10.35 13.44 -9.31
CA ILE A 86 -10.37 11.99 -9.55
C ILE A 86 -9.37 11.23 -8.68
N GLU A 87 -8.25 11.87 -8.35
CA GLU A 87 -7.16 11.33 -7.53
C GLU A 87 -7.64 10.88 -6.16
N GLN A 88 -8.65 11.55 -5.59
CA GLN A 88 -9.22 11.22 -4.29
C GLN A 88 -9.97 9.89 -4.29
N SER A 89 -10.43 9.48 -5.47
CA SER A 89 -11.14 8.21 -5.65
C SER A 89 -10.18 7.06 -5.95
N LEU A 90 -8.98 7.33 -6.44
CA LEU A 90 -8.03 6.33 -6.94
C LEU A 90 -7.13 5.78 -5.83
N ARG A 91 -6.87 4.48 -5.89
CA ARG A 91 -5.90 3.79 -5.02
C ARG A 91 -4.62 3.53 -5.79
N GLN A 92 -3.49 3.35 -5.11
CA GLN A 92 -2.21 3.04 -5.79
C GLN A 92 -2.30 1.88 -6.81
N PRO A 93 -3.00 0.76 -6.53
CA PRO A 93 -3.18 -0.29 -7.53
C PRO A 93 -3.92 0.17 -8.79
N ASP A 94 -4.84 1.13 -8.69
CA ASP A 94 -5.54 1.70 -9.85
C ASP A 94 -4.55 2.44 -10.76
N HIS A 95 -3.61 3.19 -10.18
CA HIS A 95 -2.54 3.84 -10.93
C HIS A 95 -1.70 2.81 -11.68
N TRP A 96 -1.28 1.75 -10.99
CA TRP A 96 -0.47 0.69 -11.60
C TRP A 96 -1.20 -0.03 -12.71
N ARG A 97 -2.50 -0.34 -12.55
CA ARG A 97 -3.29 -0.94 -13.63
C ARG A 97 -3.30 -0.04 -14.88
N MET A 98 -3.55 1.26 -14.70
CA MET A 98 -3.56 2.19 -15.83
C MET A 98 -2.18 2.36 -16.49
N ILE A 99 -1.09 2.30 -15.71
CA ILE A 99 0.28 2.31 -16.23
C ILE A 99 0.58 1.01 -17.00
N ASP A 100 0.22 -0.14 -16.44
CA ASP A 100 0.48 -1.47 -17.03
C ASP A 100 -0.30 -1.65 -18.35
N GLU A 101 -1.48 -1.04 -18.47
CA GLU A 101 -2.29 -0.97 -19.69
C GLU A 101 -1.80 0.11 -20.69
N GLY A 102 -0.74 0.84 -20.34
CA GLY A 102 -0.12 1.86 -21.18
C GLY A 102 -0.93 3.16 -21.34
N TRP A 103 -1.86 3.45 -20.42
CA TRP A 103 -2.68 4.68 -20.47
C TRP A 103 -1.86 5.92 -20.12
N PHE A 104 -0.83 5.77 -19.29
CA PHE A 104 0.06 6.85 -18.84
C PHE A 104 1.52 6.40 -18.88
N LYS A 105 2.43 7.29 -19.28
CA LYS A 105 3.87 6.98 -19.40
C LYS A 105 4.77 8.21 -19.29
N GLY A 106 6.06 7.98 -19.07
CA GLY A 106 7.09 9.02 -19.08
C GLY A 106 6.79 10.15 -18.08
N ASP A 107 6.72 11.38 -18.58
CA ASP A 107 6.53 12.59 -17.76
C ASP A 107 5.18 12.64 -17.02
N GLU A 108 4.21 11.82 -17.42
CA GLU A 108 2.93 11.66 -16.72
C GLU A 108 3.06 10.90 -15.40
N LEU A 109 4.22 10.29 -15.16
CA LEU A 109 4.51 9.50 -13.97
C LEU A 109 5.35 10.30 -12.97
N PHE A 110 5.11 10.03 -11.70
CA PHE A 110 5.88 10.50 -10.57
C PHE A 110 6.52 9.28 -9.90
N GLU A 111 7.85 9.28 -9.84
CA GLU A 111 8.63 8.24 -9.17
C GLU A 111 8.76 8.52 -7.68
N LEU A 112 8.68 7.47 -6.87
CA LEU A 112 8.78 7.50 -5.41
C LEU A 112 10.21 7.16 -4.96
N ASN A 113 11.21 7.71 -5.65
CA ASN A 113 12.61 7.27 -5.51
C ASN A 113 13.42 8.14 -4.52
N ASP A 114 12.90 9.30 -4.15
CA ASP A 114 13.53 10.16 -3.15
C ASP A 114 13.29 9.61 -1.73
N LEU A 115 14.33 8.97 -1.17
CA LEU A 115 14.33 8.41 0.17
C LEU A 115 14.07 9.45 1.28
N GLY A 116 14.37 10.72 1.02
CA GLY A 116 14.10 11.83 1.94
C GLY A 116 12.67 12.37 1.83
N SER A 117 11.92 11.97 0.79
CA SER A 117 10.58 12.49 0.55
C SER A 117 9.56 11.91 1.54
N TRP A 118 8.60 12.75 1.92
CA TRP A 118 7.45 12.31 2.71
C TRP A 118 6.64 11.20 2.02
N SER A 119 6.52 11.27 0.69
CA SER A 119 5.80 10.27 -0.11
C SER A 119 6.45 8.90 -0.05
N TYR A 120 7.79 8.83 -0.12
CA TYR A 120 8.54 7.60 0.13
C TYR A 120 8.35 7.11 1.56
N ALA A 121 8.44 8.01 2.55
CA ALA A 121 8.29 7.64 3.96
C ALA A 121 6.91 6.99 4.24
N VAL A 122 5.85 7.53 3.62
CA VAL A 122 4.51 6.94 3.75
C VAL A 122 4.36 5.65 2.96
N TRP A 123 4.97 5.55 1.78
CA TRP A 123 5.01 4.29 1.06
C TRP A 123 5.66 3.20 1.92
N LYS A 124 6.87 3.46 2.43
CA LYS A 124 7.64 2.51 3.26
C LYS A 124 6.88 2.11 4.52
N ALA A 125 6.19 3.07 5.15
CA ALA A 125 5.42 2.83 6.34
C ALA A 125 4.17 1.97 6.13
N ASN A 126 3.57 1.90 4.94
CA ASN A 126 2.24 1.27 4.74
C ASN A 126 2.20 0.18 3.67
N TYR A 127 3.16 0.18 2.75
CA TYR A 127 3.12 -0.67 1.54
C TYR A 127 4.39 -1.49 1.37
N HIS A 128 5.41 -1.29 2.20
CA HIS A 128 6.55 -2.19 2.25
C HIS A 128 6.09 -3.60 2.70
N PRO A 129 6.62 -4.69 2.12
CA PRO A 129 6.07 -6.03 2.33
C PRO A 129 5.91 -6.47 3.79
N GLU A 130 6.90 -6.20 4.65
CA GLU A 130 6.81 -6.50 6.09
C GLU A 130 5.75 -5.65 6.81
N CYS A 131 5.65 -4.36 6.47
CA CYS A 131 4.67 -3.45 7.05
C CYS A 131 3.24 -3.81 6.59
N GLU A 132 3.07 -4.16 5.32
CA GLU A 132 1.78 -4.61 4.77
C GLU A 132 1.36 -5.92 5.45
N ALA A 133 2.24 -6.92 5.55
CA ALA A 133 1.93 -8.17 6.25
C ALA A 133 1.59 -7.95 7.73
N HIS A 134 2.34 -7.07 8.42
CA HIS A 134 2.01 -6.66 9.77
C HIS A 134 0.58 -6.14 9.86
N ASP A 135 0.23 -5.13 9.08
CA ASP A 135 -1.08 -4.47 9.19
C ASP A 135 -2.22 -5.40 8.78
N LEU A 136 -2.03 -6.23 7.74
CA LEU A 136 -3.00 -7.25 7.31
C LEU A 136 -3.30 -8.27 8.40
N LEU A 137 -2.27 -8.80 9.06
CA LEU A 137 -2.45 -9.80 10.12
C LEU A 137 -2.90 -9.16 11.44
N PHE A 138 -2.48 -7.93 11.71
CA PHE A 138 -2.87 -7.22 12.92
C PHE A 138 -4.39 -7.06 12.99
N GLU A 139 -5.06 -6.79 11.87
CA GLU A 139 -6.53 -6.68 11.83
C GLU A 139 -7.25 -7.93 12.36
N PHE A 140 -6.74 -9.12 12.02
CA PHE A 140 -7.31 -10.40 12.42
C PHE A 140 -6.95 -10.81 13.85
N PHE A 141 -5.74 -10.46 14.31
CA PHE A 141 -5.15 -11.02 15.53
C PHE A 141 -4.97 -10.01 16.67
N ARG A 142 -5.37 -8.74 16.49
CA ARG A 142 -5.21 -7.67 17.49
C ARG A 142 -5.97 -7.84 18.80
N SER A 143 -6.94 -8.76 18.87
CA SER A 143 -7.72 -8.96 20.09
C SER A 143 -6.80 -9.32 21.26
N GLY A 144 -6.84 -8.51 22.32
CA GLY A 144 -6.01 -8.71 23.51
C GLY A 144 -4.56 -8.21 23.41
N MET A 145 -4.17 -7.50 22.34
CA MET A 145 -2.83 -6.91 22.19
C MET A 145 -2.79 -5.44 22.65
N PHE A 146 -1.64 -5.00 23.15
CA PHE A 146 -1.42 -3.61 23.57
C PHE A 146 -1.20 -2.69 22.35
N PRO A 147 -1.56 -1.39 22.42
CA PRO A 147 -1.23 -0.45 21.35
C PRO A 147 0.29 -0.35 21.13
N GLY A 148 0.76 -0.56 19.89
CA GLY A 148 2.20 -0.54 19.54
C GLY A 148 2.88 -1.91 19.50
N GLY A 149 2.12 -3.00 19.69
CA GLY A 149 2.60 -4.37 19.47
C GLY A 149 2.29 -5.31 20.62
N GLY A 150 2.71 -6.56 20.47
CA GLY A 150 2.46 -7.59 21.45
C GLY A 150 2.58 -8.99 20.88
N ILE A 151 2.39 -9.97 21.75
CA ILE A 151 2.44 -11.38 21.37
C ILE A 151 1.02 -11.93 21.44
N ASN A 152 0.49 -12.36 20.31
CA ASN A 152 -0.68 -13.24 20.27
C ASN A 152 -0.21 -14.67 20.59
N LYS A 153 -0.46 -15.10 21.83
CA LYS A 153 -0.02 -16.41 22.35
C LYS A 153 -0.75 -17.60 21.71
N GLU A 154 -1.94 -17.40 21.12
CA GLU A 154 -2.71 -18.49 20.52
C GLU A 154 -2.04 -19.02 19.24
N PHE A 155 -1.37 -18.13 18.52
CA PHE A 155 -0.70 -18.39 17.24
C PHE A 155 0.81 -18.14 17.27
N ASP A 156 1.39 -17.84 18.44
CA ASP A 156 2.81 -17.50 18.60
C ASP A 156 3.26 -16.36 17.66
N LEU A 157 2.40 -15.36 17.45
CA LEU A 157 2.67 -14.20 16.59
C LEU A 157 3.16 -13.02 17.43
N ALA A 158 4.38 -12.56 17.17
CA ALA A 158 4.91 -11.32 17.71
C ALA A 158 4.74 -10.19 16.69
N PHE A 159 3.97 -9.18 17.07
CA PHE A 159 3.84 -7.91 16.36
C PHE A 159 4.79 -6.91 16.99
N SER A 160 5.66 -6.32 16.18
CA SER A 160 6.65 -5.34 16.62
C SER A 160 6.55 -4.09 15.76
N GLU A 161 6.40 -2.94 16.39
CA GLU A 161 6.38 -1.64 15.75
C GLU A 161 7.52 -0.78 16.32
N HIS A 162 8.43 -0.36 15.45
CA HIS A 162 9.48 0.58 15.80
C HIS A 162 9.03 2.00 15.42
N PRO A 163 9.03 2.97 16.36
CA PRO A 163 8.49 4.32 16.13
C PRO A 163 9.45 5.24 15.34
N CYS A 164 10.28 4.69 14.44
CA CYS A 164 11.15 5.50 13.58
C CYS A 164 10.36 6.15 12.45
N THR A 165 10.96 7.15 11.79
CA THR A 165 10.45 7.71 10.54
C THR A 165 11.39 7.30 9.41
N PRO A 166 10.92 6.57 8.38
CA PRO A 166 9.55 6.02 8.25
C PRO A 166 9.25 4.91 9.27
N ARG A 167 7.96 4.73 9.61
CA ARG A 167 7.50 3.65 10.50
C ARG A 167 8.01 2.32 9.96
N PHE A 168 8.49 1.46 10.86
CA PHE A 168 8.82 0.08 10.54
C PHE A 168 8.04 -0.86 11.46
N ALA A 169 7.14 -1.65 10.88
CA ALA A 169 6.32 -2.61 11.60
C ALA A 169 6.46 -4.00 10.98
N THR A 170 6.56 -5.02 11.81
CA THR A 170 6.87 -6.38 11.38
C THR A 170 6.11 -7.39 12.21
N VAL A 171 5.76 -8.52 11.60
CA VAL A 171 5.14 -9.65 12.28
C VAL A 171 6.01 -10.88 12.12
N THR A 172 6.28 -11.53 13.25
CA THR A 172 7.16 -12.69 13.35
C THR A 172 6.39 -13.85 13.97
N LEU A 173 6.41 -15.01 13.31
CA LEU A 173 5.96 -16.25 13.88
C LEU A 173 7.08 -16.85 14.72
N LEU A 174 6.91 -16.92 16.03
CA LEU A 174 7.97 -17.31 16.97
C LEU A 174 8.33 -18.80 16.90
N ASN A 175 7.47 -19.63 16.32
CA ASN A 175 7.69 -21.06 16.15
C ASN A 175 7.26 -21.50 14.76
N GLU A 176 8.20 -21.89 13.90
CA GLU A 176 7.92 -22.29 12.52
C GLU A 176 6.90 -23.44 12.39
N ASN A 177 6.82 -24.34 13.38
CA ASN A 177 5.87 -25.46 13.38
C ASN A 177 4.40 -24.99 13.45
N ARG A 178 4.16 -23.72 13.79
CA ARG A 178 2.83 -23.10 13.82
C ARG A 178 2.38 -22.58 12.45
N LEU A 179 3.23 -22.58 11.43
CA LEU A 179 2.92 -21.95 10.13
C LEU A 179 1.65 -22.54 9.51
N THR A 180 1.52 -23.86 9.50
CA THR A 180 0.32 -24.55 8.97
C THR A 180 -0.94 -24.21 9.77
N LYS A 181 -0.84 -24.12 11.10
CA LYS A 181 -1.96 -23.72 11.98
C LYS A 181 -2.38 -22.27 11.67
N LEU A 182 -1.41 -21.37 11.54
CA LEU A 182 -1.65 -19.97 11.21
C LEU A 182 -2.32 -19.83 9.83
N ALA A 183 -1.78 -20.51 8.80
CA ALA A 183 -2.32 -20.50 7.45
C ALA A 183 -3.78 -21.00 7.42
N THR A 184 -4.07 -22.09 8.14
CA THR A 184 -5.43 -22.63 8.26
C THR A 184 -6.37 -21.62 8.93
N ARG A 185 -5.90 -20.96 9.99
CA ARG A 185 -6.71 -19.94 10.68
C ARG A 185 -7.01 -18.75 9.77
N VAL A 186 -6.03 -18.23 9.06
CA VAL A 186 -6.23 -17.11 8.12
C VAL A 186 -7.19 -17.50 7.01
N ALA A 187 -7.05 -18.69 6.42
CA ALA A 187 -7.98 -19.19 5.41
C ALA A 187 -9.42 -19.33 5.92
N ALA A 188 -9.62 -19.62 7.21
CA ALA A 188 -10.94 -19.65 7.84
C ALA A 188 -11.52 -18.26 8.14
N LEU A 189 -10.68 -17.22 8.20
CA LEU A 189 -11.09 -15.84 8.46
C LEU A 189 -11.33 -15.05 7.17
N THR A 190 -10.63 -15.41 6.09
CA THR A 190 -10.67 -14.67 4.83
C THR A 190 -10.24 -15.51 3.63
N GLU A 191 -10.88 -15.27 2.49
CA GLU A 191 -10.46 -15.80 1.19
C GLU A 191 -9.39 -14.95 0.49
N TRP A 192 -9.27 -13.67 0.84
CA TRP A 192 -8.43 -12.69 0.14
C TRP A 192 -6.99 -12.60 0.68
N VAL A 193 -6.67 -13.31 1.77
CA VAL A 193 -5.30 -13.51 2.26
C VAL A 193 -4.97 -15.00 2.29
N SER A 194 -3.74 -15.35 1.95
CA SER A 194 -3.17 -16.68 2.14
C SER A 194 -1.79 -16.60 2.74
N ILE A 195 -1.33 -17.68 3.37
CA ILE A 195 0.02 -17.77 3.92
C ILE A 195 0.73 -18.95 3.27
N ALA A 196 1.95 -18.71 2.78
CA ALA A 196 2.81 -19.69 2.16
C ALA A 196 4.23 -19.63 2.75
N ARG A 197 4.94 -20.74 2.70
CA ARG A 197 6.38 -20.73 2.96
C ARG A 197 7.08 -20.18 1.72
N ASP A 198 8.10 -19.33 1.90
CA ASP A 198 8.89 -18.93 0.74
C ASP A 198 9.67 -20.14 0.23
N ALA A 199 9.48 -20.48 -1.04
CA ALA A 199 10.15 -21.60 -1.68
C ALA A 199 11.61 -21.28 -2.03
N TRP A 200 12.02 -20.01 -1.97
CA TRP A 200 13.31 -19.52 -2.48
C TRP A 200 14.35 -19.19 -1.39
N GLY A 201 14.16 -19.68 -0.16
CA GLY A 201 15.03 -19.40 0.99
C GLY A 201 15.96 -20.53 1.43
N SER A 202 16.32 -21.46 0.54
CA SER A 202 17.20 -22.60 0.84
C SER A 202 18.55 -22.45 0.14
N ASP A 203 19.27 -21.34 0.33
CA ASP A 203 20.71 -21.26 0.04
C ASP A 203 21.31 -20.14 0.88
N GLY A 204 22.02 -20.53 1.94
CA GLY A 204 22.72 -19.66 2.88
C GLY A 204 23.40 -20.47 3.96
#